data_AF-A0A526MNZ5-F1
#
_entry.id   AF-A0A526MNZ5-F1
#
_cell.length_a   1.000
_cell.length_b   1.000
_cell.length_c   1.000
_cell.angle_alpha   90.00
_cell.angle_beta   90.00
_cell.angle_gamma   90.00
#
_symmetry.space_group_name_H-M   'P 1'
#
loop_
_entity.id
_entity.type
_entity.pdbx_description
1 polymer ?
#
loop_
_entity_poly.entity_id
_entity_poly.type
_entity_poly.pdbx_seq_one_letter_code
_entity_poly.pdbx_strand_id
1 'polypeptide(L)'
;MATMHFTWGASAAQAAATGFNLVDLQYASSVNALPDGSKALIWLGESNGVTQSFIDKVTPLIGNPKVLGFFLTDEPDPTGKYHTQVSAANLKAESDWIHSHFPGAKTFITLMDMGSFADSDYSNTYNPANTGIDYYGINPYPVRTTAVDFNYIDRAVAAALEAGIPQSAIIPVYQAFGGGGWATNTGGSYVMPTTSQMQTMMDHWEKLVPNPAFDMAYKWASQNGETSLGNTSSMQSFFLQHNTSTTTPPPTNNPPPTDNPPPTDNPPPTDNPPPTDTPPPTTDKLDGTSGADVLRATGAHTMAGHGGNDDYYVDNVGDKVVESSGQGQDRVWTAVSYALSAGSSIEVLGTTKDAGTTAINLTGNELAQTIQGNAGANIINGGGGADKMSGFGGNDDYYVDHAGDRVIESAGQGQDRVWTSVSYALSSGSSIEVLGTTKDAGTTAINLTGNELAQTIQGNAGANVINGGGGVDKLSGFGGNDIFVFNSALGNGNVDRITDFNPSKNKIHLDDAIFAGLKLGTLTSDAFFAGSAAHDSADHIIYNSSTGALSFDSDGIGGASQTQFATLSPGLSVTAGAFFVT
;
A
#
# COMPACT_ATOMS: atom_id res chain seq x y z
N MET A 1 -28.88 -16.90 11.40
CA MET A 1 -27.49 -16.45 11.54
C MET A 1 -27.49 -14.94 11.55
N ALA A 2 -26.51 -14.29 12.18
CA ALA A 2 -26.37 -12.83 12.06
C ALA A 2 -26.15 -12.46 10.59
N THR A 3 -26.72 -11.35 10.14
CA THR A 3 -26.47 -10.78 8.81
C THR A 3 -24.98 -10.48 8.68
N MET A 4 -24.40 -10.80 7.54
CA MET A 4 -23.00 -10.53 7.26
C MET A 4 -22.87 -9.16 6.58
N HIS A 5 -21.89 -8.38 7.01
CA HIS A 5 -21.61 -7.04 6.53
C HIS A 5 -20.13 -6.98 6.14
N PHE A 6 -19.86 -6.67 4.88
CA PHE A 6 -18.53 -6.64 4.28
C PHE A 6 -18.01 -5.22 4.07
N THR A 7 -16.72 -5.03 4.33
CA THR A 7 -16.00 -3.89 3.78
C THR A 7 -14.59 -4.31 3.39
N TRP A 8 -14.14 -3.81 2.24
CA TRP A 8 -12.81 -4.10 1.72
C TRP A 8 -11.83 -2.98 2.10
N GLY A 9 -10.65 -3.38 2.58
CA GLY A 9 -9.50 -2.52 2.85
C GLY A 9 -9.37 -2.10 4.32
N ALA A 10 -10.24 -2.62 5.19
CA ALA A 10 -10.17 -2.45 6.63
C ALA A 10 -9.33 -3.56 7.27
N SER A 11 -8.54 -3.22 8.30
CA SER A 11 -8.02 -4.26 9.20
C SER A 11 -9.18 -4.93 9.96
N ALA A 12 -8.96 -6.15 10.46
CA ALA A 12 -9.96 -6.85 11.27
C ALA A 12 -10.45 -6.03 12.48
N ALA A 13 -9.55 -5.27 13.11
CA ALA A 13 -9.88 -4.40 14.24
C ALA A 13 -10.75 -3.20 13.80
N GLN A 14 -10.43 -2.60 12.65
CA GLN A 14 -11.18 -1.50 12.05
C GLN A 14 -12.60 -1.91 11.64
N ALA A 15 -12.71 -3.06 10.97
CA ALA A 15 -13.99 -3.65 10.60
C ALA A 15 -14.86 -3.93 11.84
N ALA A 16 -14.30 -4.56 12.87
CA ALA A 16 -14.99 -4.84 14.11
C ALA A 16 -15.47 -3.57 14.83
N ALA A 17 -14.66 -2.51 14.86
CA ALA A 17 -15.00 -1.23 15.48
C ALA A 17 -16.20 -0.52 14.82
N THR A 18 -16.55 -0.91 13.59
CA THR A 18 -17.68 -0.36 12.80
C THR A 18 -18.75 -1.40 12.54
N GLY A 19 -18.73 -2.53 13.25
CA GLY A 19 -19.74 -3.57 13.19
C GLY A 19 -19.65 -4.51 11.98
N PHE A 20 -18.68 -4.33 11.08
CA PHE A 20 -18.47 -5.29 9.99
C PHE A 20 -17.92 -6.60 10.54
N ASN A 21 -18.50 -7.70 10.08
CA ASN A 21 -18.19 -9.06 10.51
C ASN A 21 -17.74 -9.98 9.36
N LEU A 22 -17.68 -9.46 8.13
CA LEU A 22 -17.02 -10.07 6.99
C LEU A 22 -15.87 -9.16 6.55
N VAL A 23 -14.64 -9.67 6.49
CA VAL A 23 -13.43 -8.86 6.28
C VAL A 23 -12.62 -9.41 5.10
N ASP A 24 -12.02 -8.50 4.33
CA ASP A 24 -11.05 -8.88 3.30
C ASP A 24 -9.72 -9.27 3.94
N LEU A 25 -9.25 -10.49 3.66
CA LEU A 25 -7.96 -11.02 4.12
C LEU A 25 -7.35 -11.90 3.04
N GLN A 26 -6.02 -12.02 3.04
CA GLN A 26 -5.29 -12.80 2.03
C GLN A 26 -4.61 -14.06 2.59
N TYR A 27 -4.33 -14.09 3.90
CA TYR A 27 -3.48 -15.13 4.49
C TYR A 27 -4.18 -15.93 5.59
N ALA A 28 -3.91 -17.23 5.65
CA ALA A 28 -4.48 -18.15 6.64
C ALA A 28 -4.20 -17.72 8.09
N SER A 29 -3.04 -17.14 8.37
CA SER A 29 -2.67 -16.60 9.68
C SER A 29 -3.64 -15.49 10.13
N SER A 30 -3.91 -14.52 9.26
CA SER A 30 -4.84 -13.42 9.53
C SER A 30 -6.28 -13.91 9.64
N VAL A 31 -6.68 -14.89 8.82
CA VAL A 31 -8.01 -15.52 8.91
C VAL A 31 -8.20 -16.23 10.25
N ASN A 32 -7.18 -16.97 10.71
CA ASN A 32 -7.22 -17.66 11.99
C ASN A 32 -7.31 -16.70 13.18
N ALA A 33 -6.71 -15.51 13.05
CA ALA A 33 -6.73 -14.46 14.06
C ALA A 33 -8.05 -13.68 14.15
N LEU A 34 -9.00 -13.89 13.24
CA LEU A 34 -10.30 -13.20 13.28
C LEU A 34 -11.05 -13.48 14.60
N PRO A 35 -11.75 -12.49 15.17
CA PRO A 35 -12.62 -12.71 16.33
C PRO A 35 -13.72 -13.75 16.05
N ASP A 36 -14.24 -14.35 17.12
CA ASP A 36 -15.38 -15.26 17.01
C ASP A 36 -16.60 -14.53 16.43
N GLY A 37 -17.30 -15.19 15.50
CA GLY A 37 -18.44 -14.60 14.79
C GLY A 37 -18.04 -13.82 13.52
N SER A 38 -16.76 -13.49 13.33
CA SER A 38 -16.27 -12.91 12.08
C SER A 38 -15.92 -13.98 11.05
N LYS A 39 -16.04 -13.60 9.77
CA LYS A 39 -15.64 -14.41 8.62
C LYS A 39 -14.71 -13.62 7.70
N ALA A 40 -13.98 -14.34 6.86
CA ALA A 40 -13.14 -13.79 5.82
C ALA A 40 -13.79 -14.00 4.44
N LEU A 41 -13.70 -12.98 3.59
CA LEU A 41 -13.89 -13.09 2.15
C LEU A 41 -12.54 -12.81 1.50
N ILE A 42 -11.96 -13.79 0.82
CA ILE A 42 -10.54 -13.76 0.45
C ILE A 42 -10.35 -13.06 -0.90
N TRP A 43 -9.67 -11.93 -0.93
CA TRP A 43 -9.31 -11.27 -2.19
C TRP A 43 -8.27 -12.07 -2.99
N LEU A 44 -8.60 -12.40 -4.25
CA LEU A 44 -7.68 -13.08 -5.17
C LEU A 44 -7.07 -12.11 -6.19
N GLY A 45 -7.91 -11.41 -6.95
CA GLY A 45 -7.50 -10.36 -7.90
C GLY A 45 -6.70 -10.86 -9.12
N GLU A 46 -6.87 -12.12 -9.54
CA GLU A 46 -6.06 -12.72 -10.62
C GLU A 46 -6.80 -12.90 -11.95
N SER A 47 -8.05 -13.38 -11.94
CA SER A 47 -8.93 -13.49 -13.12
C SER A 47 -8.36 -14.26 -14.34
N ASN A 48 -7.28 -15.01 -14.16
CA ASN A 48 -6.51 -15.67 -15.20
C ASN A 48 -6.81 -17.17 -15.29
N GLY A 49 -7.84 -17.65 -14.61
CA GLY A 49 -8.16 -19.07 -14.51
C GLY A 49 -7.42 -19.73 -13.34
N VAL A 50 -7.44 -21.06 -13.31
CA VAL A 50 -6.75 -21.84 -12.28
C VAL A 50 -5.25 -21.86 -12.56
N THR A 51 -4.59 -20.74 -12.31
CA THR A 51 -3.13 -20.62 -12.35
C THR A 51 -2.52 -21.21 -11.08
N GLN A 52 -1.20 -21.36 -11.05
CA GLN A 52 -0.53 -21.77 -9.83
C GLN A 52 -0.68 -20.71 -8.72
N SER A 53 -0.57 -19.42 -9.05
CA SER A 53 -0.80 -18.31 -8.11
C SER A 53 -2.20 -18.38 -7.47
N PHE A 54 -3.23 -18.70 -8.26
CA PHE A 54 -4.59 -18.93 -7.77
C PHE A 54 -4.63 -20.12 -6.80
N ILE A 55 -4.04 -21.26 -7.17
CA ILE A 55 -3.98 -22.46 -6.32
C ILE A 55 -3.27 -22.14 -5.01
N ASP A 56 -2.16 -21.41 -5.04
CA ASP A 56 -1.34 -21.08 -3.86
C ASP A 56 -2.07 -20.15 -2.89
N LYS A 57 -2.89 -19.23 -3.40
CA LYS A 57 -3.75 -18.38 -2.57
C LYS A 57 -4.90 -19.15 -1.94
N VAL A 58 -5.53 -20.08 -2.68
CA VAL A 58 -6.74 -20.77 -2.21
C VAL A 58 -6.41 -21.96 -1.31
N THR A 59 -5.40 -22.76 -1.66
CA THR A 59 -5.10 -24.05 -1.00
C THR A 59 -4.87 -23.95 0.51
N PRO A 60 -4.11 -22.97 1.04
CA PRO A 60 -3.87 -22.85 2.49
C PRO A 60 -5.13 -22.56 3.31
N LEU A 61 -6.21 -22.15 2.64
CA LEU A 61 -7.46 -21.71 3.25
C LEU A 61 -8.54 -22.79 3.18
N ILE A 62 -8.31 -23.88 2.44
CA ILE A 62 -9.25 -24.99 2.26
C ILE A 62 -9.64 -25.59 3.61
N GLY A 63 -10.95 -25.69 3.84
CA GLY A 63 -11.51 -26.26 5.08
C GLY A 63 -11.45 -25.33 6.28
N ASN A 64 -10.91 -24.11 6.15
CA ASN A 64 -10.87 -23.16 7.24
C ASN A 64 -12.29 -22.67 7.57
N PRO A 65 -12.82 -22.92 8.78
CA PRO A 65 -14.20 -22.60 9.11
C PRO A 65 -14.46 -21.09 9.16
N LYS A 66 -13.43 -20.24 9.22
CA LYS A 66 -13.57 -18.77 9.22
C LYS A 66 -13.62 -18.18 7.82
N VAL A 67 -13.39 -18.96 6.77
CA VAL A 67 -13.52 -18.50 5.37
C VAL A 67 -14.97 -18.66 4.94
N LEU A 68 -15.61 -17.56 4.55
CA LEU A 68 -16.91 -17.59 3.86
C LEU A 68 -16.73 -17.96 2.39
N GLY A 69 -15.71 -17.40 1.76
CA GLY A 69 -15.51 -17.52 0.32
C GLY A 69 -14.37 -16.67 -0.22
N PHE A 70 -14.36 -16.48 -1.54
CA PHE A 70 -13.31 -15.83 -2.30
C PHE A 70 -13.92 -14.72 -3.17
N PHE A 71 -13.37 -13.51 -3.03
CA PHE A 71 -13.63 -12.38 -3.91
C PHE A 71 -12.65 -12.47 -5.09
N LEU A 72 -13.13 -12.96 -6.22
CA LEU A 72 -12.28 -13.30 -7.36
C LEU A 72 -11.72 -12.03 -8.01
N THR A 73 -12.58 -11.03 -8.27
CA THR A 73 -12.22 -9.83 -9.03
C THR A 73 -13.22 -8.71 -8.80
N ASP A 74 -12.70 -7.49 -8.69
CA ASP A 74 -13.49 -6.26 -8.67
C ASP A 74 -13.67 -5.74 -10.09
N GLU A 75 -14.92 -5.51 -10.49
CA GLU A 75 -15.33 -4.97 -11.80
C GLU A 75 -14.56 -5.54 -13.01
N PRO A 76 -14.55 -6.88 -13.21
CA PRO A 76 -13.83 -7.50 -14.32
C PRO A 76 -14.33 -6.97 -15.67
N ASP A 77 -13.43 -6.47 -16.51
CA ASP A 77 -13.80 -5.93 -17.83
C ASP A 77 -13.99 -7.07 -18.85
N PRO A 78 -15.22 -7.37 -19.32
CA PRO A 78 -15.46 -8.44 -20.29
C PRO A 78 -14.99 -8.08 -21.70
N THR A 79 -14.70 -6.80 -21.97
CA THR A 79 -14.39 -6.26 -23.30
C THR A 79 -12.90 -5.98 -23.51
N GLY A 80 -12.16 -5.77 -22.43
CA GLY A 80 -10.75 -5.35 -22.47
C GLY A 80 -10.54 -3.88 -22.87
N LYS A 81 -11.61 -3.08 -22.87
CA LYS A 81 -11.59 -1.69 -23.36
C LYS A 81 -11.04 -0.72 -22.32
N TYR A 82 -11.35 -0.96 -21.05
CA TYR A 82 -11.02 -0.09 -19.93
C TYR A 82 -9.89 -0.69 -19.08
N HIS A 83 -9.90 -2.01 -18.91
CA HIS A 83 -8.88 -2.78 -18.20
C HIS A 83 -8.49 -4.03 -18.98
N THR A 84 -7.56 -4.83 -18.44
CA THR A 84 -7.24 -6.14 -19.01
C THR A 84 -8.51 -6.98 -19.13
N GLN A 85 -8.75 -7.57 -20.30
CA GLN A 85 -9.93 -8.38 -20.53
C GLN A 85 -9.95 -9.59 -19.59
N VAL A 86 -11.06 -9.77 -18.89
CA VAL A 86 -11.34 -10.96 -18.09
C VAL A 86 -12.32 -11.84 -18.85
N SER A 87 -11.99 -13.13 -19.02
CA SER A 87 -12.88 -14.06 -19.69
C SER A 87 -13.83 -14.73 -18.71
N ALA A 88 -15.10 -14.89 -19.10
CA ALA A 88 -16.05 -15.67 -18.30
C ALA A 88 -15.57 -17.12 -18.08
N ALA A 89 -14.80 -17.68 -19.02
CA ALA A 89 -14.21 -19.01 -18.92
C ALA A 89 -13.15 -19.11 -17.82
N ASN A 90 -12.31 -18.07 -17.64
CA ASN A 90 -11.33 -18.02 -16.56
C ASN A 90 -12.01 -17.96 -15.20
N LEU A 91 -12.95 -17.03 -15.03
CA LEU A 91 -13.74 -16.92 -13.81
C LEU A 91 -14.52 -18.21 -13.51
N LYS A 92 -15.01 -18.88 -14.55
CA LYS A 92 -15.64 -20.20 -14.42
C LYS A 92 -14.66 -21.25 -13.90
N ALA A 93 -13.48 -21.32 -14.49
CA ALA A 93 -12.46 -22.29 -14.08
C ALA A 93 -12.06 -22.08 -12.61
N GLU A 94 -11.88 -20.83 -12.19
CA GLU A 94 -11.60 -20.46 -10.79
C GLU A 94 -12.75 -20.88 -9.87
N SER A 95 -13.99 -20.54 -10.23
CA SER A 95 -15.16 -20.87 -9.40
C SER A 95 -15.38 -22.38 -9.27
N ASP A 96 -15.32 -23.12 -10.38
CA ASP A 96 -15.45 -24.58 -10.39
C ASP A 96 -14.35 -25.25 -9.55
N TRP A 97 -13.12 -24.71 -9.60
CA TRP A 97 -12.01 -25.24 -8.83
C TRP A 97 -12.21 -25.04 -7.33
N ILE A 98 -12.62 -23.83 -6.91
CA ILE A 98 -12.94 -23.55 -5.50
C ILE A 98 -14.05 -24.48 -5.01
N HIS A 99 -15.14 -24.62 -5.76
CA HIS A 99 -16.27 -25.45 -5.34
C HIS A 99 -15.91 -26.94 -5.24
N SER A 100 -14.99 -27.42 -6.08
CA SER A 100 -14.53 -28.82 -6.06
C SER A 100 -13.54 -29.12 -4.93
N HIS A 101 -12.72 -28.14 -4.51
CA HIS A 101 -11.67 -28.35 -3.51
C HIS A 101 -12.03 -27.83 -2.12
N PHE A 102 -12.95 -26.86 -2.03
CA PHE A 102 -13.49 -26.35 -0.78
C PHE A 102 -15.03 -26.32 -0.81
N PRO A 103 -15.68 -27.51 -0.69
CA PRO A 103 -17.14 -27.59 -0.68
C PRO A 103 -17.76 -26.71 0.41
N GLY A 104 -18.59 -25.74 0.00
CA GLY A 104 -19.25 -24.79 0.89
C GLY A 104 -18.67 -23.38 0.87
N ALA A 105 -17.45 -23.19 0.37
CA ALA A 105 -16.92 -21.86 0.11
C ALA A 105 -17.69 -21.16 -1.02
N LYS A 106 -17.85 -19.85 -0.90
CA LYS A 106 -18.58 -19.02 -1.86
C LYS A 106 -17.64 -18.27 -2.80
N THR A 107 -18.09 -18.00 -4.02
CA THR A 107 -17.37 -17.14 -4.96
C THR A 107 -18.14 -15.86 -5.22
N PHE A 108 -17.39 -14.76 -5.32
CA PHE A 108 -17.96 -13.42 -5.42
C PHE A 108 -17.16 -12.56 -6.39
N ILE A 109 -17.86 -11.74 -7.19
CA ILE A 109 -17.31 -10.61 -7.95
C ILE A 109 -18.22 -9.40 -7.77
N THR A 110 -17.70 -8.20 -7.97
CA THR A 110 -18.54 -7.03 -8.32
C THR A 110 -18.67 -6.95 -9.83
N LEU A 111 -19.68 -6.25 -10.35
CA LEU A 111 -19.90 -6.14 -11.78
C LEU A 111 -19.61 -4.74 -12.30
N MET A 112 -18.82 -4.69 -13.38
CA MET A 112 -18.72 -3.48 -14.18
C MET A 112 -20.05 -3.22 -14.89
N ASP A 113 -20.67 -2.06 -14.63
CA ASP A 113 -21.84 -1.60 -15.39
C ASP A 113 -21.38 -1.14 -16.78
N MET A 114 -21.74 -1.91 -17.80
CA MET A 114 -21.37 -1.63 -19.20
C MET A 114 -22.26 -0.57 -19.84
N GLY A 115 -23.33 -0.16 -19.15
CA GLY A 115 -24.28 0.83 -19.60
C GLY A 115 -23.89 2.25 -19.20
N SER A 116 -24.86 2.99 -18.70
CA SER A 116 -24.74 4.40 -18.35
C SER A 116 -25.49 4.70 -17.05
N PHE A 117 -25.25 5.89 -16.50
CA PHE A 117 -25.96 6.35 -15.32
C PHE A 117 -27.50 6.36 -15.47
N ALA A 118 -28.00 6.54 -16.71
CA ALA A 118 -29.42 6.55 -17.01
C ALA A 118 -29.98 5.16 -17.36
N ASP A 119 -29.12 4.22 -17.76
CA ASP A 119 -29.50 2.95 -18.36
C ASP A 119 -28.39 1.91 -18.14
N SER A 120 -28.49 1.15 -17.05
CA SER A 120 -27.50 0.13 -16.68
C SER A 120 -27.57 -1.07 -17.63
N ASP A 121 -26.43 -1.69 -17.88
CA ASP A 121 -26.36 -2.89 -18.72
C ASP A 121 -25.32 -3.87 -18.21
N TYR A 122 -25.77 -5.08 -17.87
CA TYR A 122 -24.92 -6.22 -17.53
C TYR A 122 -25.06 -7.36 -18.53
N SER A 123 -25.76 -7.14 -19.65
CA SER A 123 -25.96 -8.16 -20.68
C SER A 123 -24.63 -8.59 -21.29
N ASN A 124 -24.52 -9.88 -21.62
CA ASN A 124 -23.30 -10.47 -22.20
C ASN A 124 -22.03 -10.32 -21.35
N THR A 125 -22.17 -10.10 -20.04
CA THR A 125 -21.05 -10.05 -19.08
C THR A 125 -20.91 -11.39 -18.34
N TYR A 126 -21.16 -11.42 -17.03
CA TYR A 126 -21.01 -12.57 -16.14
C TYR A 126 -22.32 -12.85 -15.42
N ASN A 127 -22.71 -14.11 -15.38
CA ASN A 127 -23.86 -14.59 -14.63
C ASN A 127 -23.62 -16.04 -14.18
N PRO A 128 -24.47 -16.62 -13.31
CA PRO A 128 -24.24 -17.97 -12.81
C PRO A 128 -24.17 -19.02 -13.92
N ALA A 129 -24.85 -18.82 -15.04
CA ALA A 129 -24.89 -19.79 -16.12
C ALA A 129 -23.55 -19.89 -16.87
N ASN A 130 -22.82 -18.78 -17.03
CA ASN A 130 -21.54 -18.77 -17.76
C ASN A 130 -20.30 -18.80 -16.86
N THR A 131 -20.40 -18.42 -15.59
CA THR A 131 -19.26 -18.42 -14.64
C THR A 131 -19.41 -19.39 -13.47
N GLY A 132 -20.61 -19.86 -13.13
CA GLY A 132 -20.81 -20.66 -11.91
C GLY A 132 -20.56 -19.90 -10.61
N ILE A 133 -20.34 -18.57 -10.65
CA ILE A 133 -20.10 -17.76 -9.45
C ILE A 133 -21.38 -17.67 -8.60
N ASP A 134 -21.23 -17.75 -7.26
CA ASP A 134 -22.36 -17.71 -6.32
C ASP A 134 -23.01 -16.32 -6.20
N TYR A 135 -22.19 -15.26 -6.09
CA TYR A 135 -22.63 -13.92 -5.69
C TYR A 135 -22.07 -12.79 -6.57
N TYR A 136 -22.89 -11.78 -6.81
CA TYR A 136 -22.59 -10.64 -7.69
C TYR A 136 -22.90 -9.33 -6.99
N GLY A 137 -21.86 -8.54 -6.73
CA GLY A 137 -21.95 -7.19 -6.22
C GLY A 137 -22.47 -6.26 -7.29
N ILE A 138 -23.59 -5.62 -7.03
CA ILE A 138 -24.17 -4.62 -7.91
C ILE A 138 -23.88 -3.25 -7.28
N ASN A 139 -23.05 -2.45 -7.94
CA ASN A 139 -22.40 -1.27 -7.36
C ASN A 139 -22.74 0.06 -8.07
N PRO A 140 -24.03 0.45 -8.12
CA PRO A 140 -24.44 1.77 -8.59
C PRO A 140 -23.96 2.85 -7.62
N TYR A 141 -23.36 3.90 -8.17
CA TYR A 141 -22.89 5.09 -7.43
C TYR A 141 -23.77 6.31 -7.72
N PRO A 142 -24.90 6.47 -6.99
CA PRO A 142 -25.95 7.45 -7.29
C PRO A 142 -25.62 8.89 -6.91
N VAL A 143 -24.66 9.14 -6.02
CA VAL A 143 -24.33 10.49 -5.51
C VAL A 143 -23.11 11.04 -6.24
N ARG A 144 -23.34 11.95 -7.18
CA ARG A 144 -22.32 12.58 -8.03
C ARG A 144 -22.43 14.11 -7.93
N THR A 145 -21.36 14.83 -8.27
CA THR A 145 -21.38 16.31 -8.28
C THR A 145 -22.36 16.88 -9.29
N THR A 146 -22.65 16.13 -10.36
CA THR A 146 -23.54 16.53 -11.45
C THR A 146 -24.99 16.11 -11.26
N ALA A 147 -25.26 15.07 -10.47
CA ALA A 147 -26.60 14.57 -10.20
C ALA A 147 -26.63 13.65 -8.97
N VAL A 148 -27.79 13.60 -8.31
CA VAL A 148 -28.12 12.57 -7.32
C VAL A 148 -29.36 11.82 -7.81
N ASP A 149 -29.24 10.52 -8.07
CA ASP A 149 -30.37 9.69 -8.52
C ASP A 149 -30.35 8.30 -7.87
N PHE A 150 -31.14 8.13 -6.82
CA PHE A 150 -31.25 6.85 -6.11
C PHE A 150 -31.95 5.75 -6.92
N ASN A 151 -32.77 6.12 -7.92
CA ASN A 151 -33.39 5.12 -8.80
C ASN A 151 -32.37 4.43 -9.71
N TYR A 152 -31.11 4.90 -9.72
CA TYR A 152 -30.02 4.17 -10.36
C TYR A 152 -29.85 2.76 -9.76
N ILE A 153 -30.16 2.58 -8.47
CA ILE A 153 -30.15 1.27 -7.81
C ILE A 153 -31.21 0.35 -8.43
N ASP A 154 -32.45 0.83 -8.58
CA ASP A 154 -33.56 0.05 -9.16
C ASP A 154 -33.25 -0.39 -10.59
N ARG A 155 -32.67 0.52 -11.40
CA ARG A 155 -32.28 0.22 -12.77
C ARG A 155 -31.15 -0.81 -12.83
N ALA A 156 -30.12 -0.65 -11.99
CA ALA A 156 -29.01 -1.59 -11.93
C ALA A 156 -29.48 -2.99 -11.49
N VAL A 157 -30.37 -3.09 -10.49
CA VAL A 157 -30.95 -4.38 -10.08
C VAL A 157 -31.79 -4.98 -11.20
N ALA A 158 -32.65 -4.19 -11.86
CA ALA A 158 -33.46 -4.68 -12.98
C ALA A 158 -32.57 -5.23 -14.12
N ALA A 159 -31.53 -4.50 -14.51
CA ALA A 159 -30.57 -4.92 -15.53
C ALA A 159 -29.82 -6.20 -15.13
N ALA A 160 -29.45 -6.35 -13.85
CA ALA A 160 -28.81 -7.57 -13.35
C ALA A 160 -29.74 -8.79 -13.45
N LEU A 161 -31.02 -8.62 -13.09
CA LEU A 161 -32.04 -9.68 -13.23
C LEU A 161 -32.23 -10.06 -14.70
N GLU A 162 -32.29 -9.08 -15.61
CA GLU A 162 -32.38 -9.31 -17.05
C GLU A 162 -31.15 -10.02 -17.63
N ALA A 163 -29.96 -9.72 -17.10
CA ALA A 163 -28.71 -10.39 -17.46
C ALA A 163 -28.60 -11.83 -16.92
N GLY A 164 -29.60 -12.30 -16.16
CA GLY A 164 -29.69 -13.68 -15.66
C GLY A 164 -29.08 -13.89 -14.28
N ILE A 165 -28.84 -12.82 -13.52
CA ILE A 165 -28.40 -12.91 -12.12
C ILE A 165 -29.64 -13.04 -11.25
N PRO A 166 -29.82 -14.14 -10.50
CA PRO A 166 -30.99 -14.29 -9.65
C PRO A 166 -30.92 -13.31 -8.47
N GLN A 167 -32.07 -12.80 -8.04
CA GLN A 167 -32.18 -11.87 -6.91
C GLN A 167 -31.44 -12.36 -5.64
N SER A 168 -31.45 -13.67 -5.39
CA SER A 168 -30.77 -14.29 -4.25
C SER A 168 -29.24 -14.30 -4.34
N ALA A 169 -28.68 -14.04 -5.53
CA ALA A 169 -27.24 -13.92 -5.76
C ALA A 169 -26.76 -12.47 -5.76
N ILE A 170 -27.67 -11.49 -5.71
CA ILE A 170 -27.31 -10.07 -5.71
C ILE A 170 -26.81 -9.68 -4.32
N ILE A 171 -25.64 -9.04 -4.29
CA ILE A 171 -25.06 -8.42 -3.10
C ILE A 171 -25.21 -6.90 -3.23
N PRO A 172 -25.94 -6.24 -2.31
CA PRO A 172 -25.99 -4.79 -2.22
C PRO A 172 -24.61 -4.19 -2.00
N VAL A 173 -24.18 -3.27 -2.87
CA VAL A 173 -22.96 -2.49 -2.68
C VAL A 173 -23.30 -1.02 -2.48
N TYR A 174 -22.91 -0.48 -1.33
CA TYR A 174 -23.14 0.90 -0.92
C TYR A 174 -21.96 1.80 -1.32
N GLN A 175 -22.28 2.96 -1.91
CA GLN A 175 -21.32 4.02 -2.19
C GLN A 175 -20.83 4.66 -0.88
N ALA A 176 -19.73 4.21 -0.31
CA ALA A 176 -19.13 4.77 0.90
C ALA A 176 -17.85 5.56 0.60
N PHE A 177 -17.82 6.26 -0.55
CA PHE A 177 -16.70 7.09 -1.00
C PHE A 177 -17.14 8.28 -1.86
N GLY A 178 -16.22 9.23 -2.06
CA GLY A 178 -16.30 10.24 -3.11
C GLY A 178 -15.14 11.24 -3.11
N GLY A 179 -15.02 12.03 -4.16
CA GLY A 179 -13.86 12.89 -4.42
C GLY A 179 -12.70 12.11 -5.06
N GLY A 180 -11.47 12.62 -4.86
CA GLY A 180 -10.26 12.06 -5.45
C GLY A 180 -10.16 12.29 -6.97
N GLY A 181 -9.23 11.59 -7.62
CA GLY A 181 -9.01 11.66 -9.07
C GLY A 181 -10.03 10.91 -9.93
N TRP A 182 -11.13 10.41 -9.35
CA TRP A 182 -12.14 9.61 -10.05
C TRP A 182 -13.18 10.49 -10.75
N ALA A 183 -13.12 10.52 -12.08
CA ALA A 183 -14.12 11.18 -12.91
C ALA A 183 -15.26 10.23 -13.26
N THR A 184 -16.50 10.73 -13.25
CA THR A 184 -17.66 9.95 -13.69
C THR A 184 -17.73 9.94 -15.22
N ASN A 185 -18.33 8.88 -15.78
CA ASN A 185 -18.58 8.75 -17.23
C ASN A 185 -19.50 9.84 -17.81
N THR A 186 -20.19 10.60 -16.95
CA THR A 186 -21.08 11.71 -17.32
C THR A 186 -20.43 13.10 -17.14
N GLY A 187 -19.15 13.16 -16.76
CA GLY A 187 -18.50 14.39 -16.30
C GLY A 187 -18.82 14.71 -14.82
N GLY A 188 -17.85 15.28 -14.11
CA GLY A 188 -17.90 15.48 -12.65
C GLY A 188 -17.28 14.33 -11.86
N SER A 189 -17.51 14.30 -10.55
CA SER A 189 -16.90 13.35 -9.60
C SER A 189 -17.94 12.64 -8.74
N TYR A 190 -17.59 11.48 -8.20
CA TYR A 190 -18.38 10.85 -7.13
C TYR A 190 -18.32 11.69 -5.86
N VAL A 191 -19.35 11.60 -5.02
CA VAL A 191 -19.45 12.38 -3.77
C VAL A 191 -19.78 11.44 -2.62
N MET A 192 -19.07 11.58 -1.50
CA MET A 192 -19.35 10.83 -0.29
C MET A 192 -20.79 11.13 0.17
N PRO A 193 -21.70 10.15 0.23
CA PRO A 193 -23.07 10.41 0.63
C PRO A 193 -23.14 10.97 2.05
N THR A 194 -24.14 11.81 2.32
CA THR A 194 -24.54 12.09 3.71
C THR A 194 -25.22 10.86 4.30
N THR A 195 -25.32 10.77 5.63
CA THR A 195 -25.99 9.62 6.29
C THR A 195 -27.46 9.48 5.89
N SER A 196 -28.17 10.60 5.64
CA SER A 196 -29.54 10.55 5.13
C SER A 196 -29.63 10.00 3.71
N GLN A 197 -28.68 10.36 2.84
CA GLN A 197 -28.61 9.81 1.49
C GLN A 197 -28.25 8.33 1.52
N MET A 198 -27.34 7.92 2.40
CA MET A 198 -27.00 6.51 2.61
C MET A 198 -28.23 5.71 3.08
N GLN A 199 -29.01 6.24 4.03
CA GLN A 199 -30.26 5.61 4.44
C GLN A 199 -31.23 5.43 3.26
N THR A 200 -31.41 6.47 2.43
CA THR A 200 -32.26 6.35 1.23
C THR A 200 -31.76 5.26 0.28
N MET A 201 -30.43 5.13 0.09
CA MET A 201 -29.87 4.04 -0.71
C MET A 201 -30.18 2.66 -0.10
N MET A 202 -30.04 2.51 1.22
CA MET A 202 -30.36 1.26 1.92
C MET A 202 -31.85 0.91 1.82
N ASP A 203 -32.76 1.88 1.90
CA ASP A 203 -34.20 1.65 1.76
C ASP A 203 -34.55 1.09 0.36
N HIS A 204 -33.89 1.59 -0.69
CA HIS A 204 -34.01 1.04 -2.04
C HIS A 204 -33.49 -0.40 -2.11
N TRP A 205 -32.30 -0.66 -1.54
CA TRP A 205 -31.73 -2.00 -1.49
C TRP A 205 -32.60 -2.99 -0.72
N GLU A 206 -33.14 -2.63 0.44
CA GLU A 206 -34.01 -3.49 1.24
C GLU A 206 -35.28 -3.89 0.48
N LYS A 207 -35.86 -2.97 -0.29
CA LYS A 207 -37.03 -3.25 -1.12
C LYS A 207 -36.72 -4.23 -2.26
N LEU A 208 -35.55 -4.09 -2.87
CA LEU A 208 -35.16 -4.82 -4.09
C LEU A 208 -34.47 -6.15 -3.79
N VAL A 209 -33.73 -6.24 -2.69
CA VAL A 209 -32.95 -7.40 -2.26
C VAL A 209 -33.08 -7.52 -0.73
N PRO A 210 -34.24 -7.95 -0.21
CA PRO A 210 -34.53 -7.91 1.24
C PRO A 210 -33.75 -8.92 2.08
N ASN A 211 -33.17 -9.95 1.44
CA ASN A 211 -32.47 -11.03 2.15
C ASN A 211 -31.16 -11.37 1.43
N PRO A 212 -30.20 -10.43 1.36
CA PRO A 212 -28.93 -10.69 0.72
C PRO A 212 -28.09 -11.63 1.58
N ALA A 213 -27.14 -12.36 0.97
CA ALA A 213 -26.22 -13.21 1.72
C ALA A 213 -25.30 -12.39 2.65
N PHE A 214 -24.91 -11.20 2.17
CA PHE A 214 -24.26 -10.13 2.91
C PHE A 214 -24.49 -8.81 2.17
N ASP A 215 -24.23 -7.68 2.81
CA ASP A 215 -24.12 -6.38 2.16
C ASP A 215 -22.67 -5.87 2.19
N MET A 216 -22.36 -4.87 1.35
CA MET A 216 -20.99 -4.36 1.19
C MET A 216 -20.94 -2.84 1.23
N ALA A 217 -20.03 -2.27 2.03
CA ALA A 217 -19.64 -0.88 1.94
C ALA A 217 -18.32 -0.73 1.14
N TYR A 218 -18.41 -0.10 -0.04
CA TYR A 218 -17.26 0.15 -0.92
C TYR A 218 -16.79 1.60 -0.74
N LYS A 219 -15.59 1.92 -0.24
CA LYS A 219 -14.46 1.10 0.25
C LYS A 219 -13.83 1.76 1.50
N TRP A 220 -13.01 1.02 2.25
CA TRP A 220 -12.43 1.50 3.52
C TRP A 220 -11.29 2.52 3.34
N ALA A 221 -10.24 2.16 2.59
CA ALA A 221 -9.06 3.01 2.42
C ALA A 221 -9.17 3.93 1.20
N SER A 222 -8.46 5.07 1.22
CA SER A 222 -8.30 5.94 0.04
C SER A 222 -7.22 5.39 -0.90
N GLN A 223 -7.43 5.40 -2.22
CA GLN A 223 -6.45 4.98 -3.24
C GLN A 223 -5.97 6.13 -4.13
N ASN A 224 -6.76 7.20 -4.25
CA ASN A 224 -6.52 8.30 -5.18
C ASN A 224 -6.97 9.65 -4.60
N GLY A 225 -6.78 9.84 -3.30
CA GLY A 225 -7.14 11.06 -2.58
C GLY A 225 -8.65 11.24 -2.34
N GLU A 226 -9.46 10.19 -2.55
CA GLU A 226 -10.88 10.22 -2.22
C GLU A 226 -11.15 10.22 -0.70
N THR A 227 -12.27 10.82 -0.32
CA THR A 227 -12.93 10.54 0.96
C THR A 227 -13.49 9.12 0.90
N SER A 228 -13.19 8.31 1.91
CA SER A 228 -13.56 6.91 2.02
C SER A 228 -14.24 6.62 3.37
N LEU A 229 -14.72 5.40 3.58
CA LEU A 229 -15.33 5.03 4.86
C LEU A 229 -14.32 5.17 6.02
N GLY A 230 -13.06 4.78 5.81
CA GLY A 230 -12.00 4.79 6.83
C GLY A 230 -11.63 6.18 7.35
N ASN A 231 -11.91 7.25 6.60
CA ASN A 231 -11.65 8.63 7.01
C ASN A 231 -12.92 9.47 7.28
N THR A 232 -14.10 8.84 7.33
CA THR A 232 -15.39 9.53 7.54
C THR A 232 -16.11 9.04 8.80
N SER A 233 -15.85 9.67 9.95
CA SER A 233 -16.38 9.24 11.26
C SER A 233 -17.91 9.21 11.34
N SER A 234 -18.62 10.12 10.66
CA SER A 234 -20.08 10.14 10.62
C SER A 234 -20.65 8.91 9.92
N MET A 235 -20.00 8.47 8.83
CA MET A 235 -20.40 7.28 8.09
C MET A 235 -20.02 6.00 8.84
N GLN A 236 -18.87 5.97 9.52
CA GLN A 236 -18.50 4.87 10.40
C GLN A 236 -19.54 4.66 11.52
N SER A 237 -20.01 5.75 12.12
CA SER A 237 -21.06 5.70 13.15
C SER A 237 -22.38 5.18 12.59
N PHE A 238 -22.73 5.59 11.37
CA PHE A 238 -23.93 5.12 10.67
C PHE A 238 -23.87 3.61 10.39
N PHE A 239 -22.76 3.11 9.84
CA PHE A 239 -22.59 1.68 9.59
C PHE A 239 -22.51 0.85 10.88
N LEU A 240 -21.91 1.38 11.96
CA LEU A 240 -21.97 0.71 13.25
C LEU A 240 -23.40 0.50 13.72
N GLN A 241 -24.27 1.52 13.57
CA GLN A 241 -25.68 1.40 13.90
C GLN A 241 -26.41 0.38 13.02
N HIS A 242 -26.20 0.44 11.69
CA HIS A 242 -26.77 -0.50 10.73
C HIS A 242 -26.36 -1.94 11.05
N ASN A 243 -25.06 -2.20 11.13
CA ASN A 243 -24.46 -3.53 11.25
C ASN A 243 -24.72 -4.22 12.61
N THR A 244 -25.03 -3.45 13.66
CA THR A 244 -25.32 -4.00 15.00
C THR A 244 -26.80 -4.04 15.32
N SER A 245 -27.65 -3.51 14.43
CA SER A 245 -29.09 -3.51 14.65
C SER A 245 -29.67 -4.93 14.44
N THR A 246 -30.20 -5.52 15.51
CA THR A 246 -30.91 -6.80 15.41
C THR A 246 -32.28 -6.58 14.77
N THR A 247 -32.47 -7.01 13.53
CA THR A 247 -33.81 -7.07 12.92
C THR A 247 -34.71 -7.96 13.78
N THR A 248 -35.68 -7.37 14.47
CA THR A 248 -36.71 -8.12 15.20
C THR A 248 -37.72 -8.64 14.18
N PRO A 249 -37.95 -9.96 14.05
CA PRO A 249 -39.00 -10.45 13.16
C PRO A 249 -40.39 -10.05 13.71
N PRO A 250 -41.40 -9.80 12.86
CA PRO A 250 -42.78 -9.64 13.34
C PRO A 250 -43.26 -10.94 14.00
N PRO A 251 -44.15 -10.88 15.01
CA PRO A 251 -44.53 -12.05 15.79
C PRO A 251 -45.44 -12.97 14.97
N THR A 252 -44.96 -14.16 14.61
CA THR A 252 -45.81 -15.23 14.09
C THR A 252 -46.15 -16.22 15.21
N ASN A 253 -47.40 -16.14 15.66
CA ASN A 253 -48.05 -17.15 16.50
C ASN A 253 -48.17 -18.47 15.71
N ASN A 254 -47.51 -19.54 16.16
CA ASN A 254 -48.02 -20.91 15.96
C ASN A 254 -47.39 -21.91 16.96
N PRO A 255 -48.14 -22.92 17.43
CA PRO A 255 -47.72 -23.86 18.47
C PRO A 255 -46.92 -25.04 17.91
N PRO A 256 -46.16 -25.78 18.76
CA PRO A 256 -45.21 -26.80 18.31
C PRO A 256 -45.85 -28.19 18.14
N PRO A 257 -45.31 -29.06 17.26
CA PRO A 257 -45.52 -30.50 17.33
C PRO A 257 -44.34 -31.23 18.01
N THR A 258 -44.64 -32.44 18.46
CA THR A 258 -44.00 -33.25 19.50
C THR A 258 -43.02 -34.32 18.99
N ASP A 259 -42.30 -34.91 19.97
CA ASP A 259 -41.79 -36.30 20.08
C ASP A 259 -40.40 -36.72 19.49
N ASN A 260 -39.39 -36.71 20.39
CA ASN A 260 -38.62 -37.85 21.00
C ASN A 260 -37.99 -39.04 20.16
N PRO A 261 -37.02 -39.83 20.72
CA PRO A 261 -35.65 -40.16 20.19
C PRO A 261 -35.43 -41.70 20.01
N PRO A 262 -34.29 -42.44 20.24
CA PRO A 262 -32.80 -42.24 20.34
C PRO A 262 -32.01 -43.36 19.54
N PRO A 263 -30.85 -44.00 19.90
CA PRO A 263 -29.66 -43.71 20.77
C PRO A 263 -28.22 -44.05 20.20
N THR A 264 -27.19 -43.53 20.89
CA THR A 264 -25.82 -44.03 21.26
C THR A 264 -24.85 -44.76 20.30
N ASP A 265 -23.56 -44.38 20.33
CA ASP A 265 -22.42 -45.32 20.51
C ASP A 265 -21.08 -44.66 20.95
N ASN A 266 -20.17 -45.52 21.45
CA ASN A 266 -19.05 -45.36 22.41
C ASN A 266 -17.64 -45.03 21.79
N PRO A 267 -16.56 -44.86 22.60
CA PRO A 267 -15.29 -44.14 22.29
C PRO A 267 -14.11 -45.02 21.76
N PRO A 268 -12.90 -44.47 21.44
CA PRO A 268 -11.88 -45.12 20.61
C PRO A 268 -10.76 -45.85 21.41
N PRO A 269 -9.94 -46.72 20.77
CA PRO A 269 -8.77 -47.32 21.40
C PRO A 269 -7.43 -46.65 21.02
N THR A 270 -6.42 -47.00 21.84
CA THR A 270 -5.11 -46.39 22.10
C THR A 270 -3.92 -47.11 21.41
N ASP A 271 -2.78 -46.38 21.40
CA ASP A 271 -1.35 -46.80 21.48
C ASP A 271 -0.61 -47.52 20.32
N ASN A 272 0.51 -46.91 19.87
CA ASN A 272 1.86 -47.48 20.03
C ASN A 272 3.03 -46.47 19.72
N PRO A 273 4.28 -46.73 20.23
CA PRO A 273 5.37 -45.75 20.48
C PRO A 273 6.48 -45.70 19.37
N PRO A 274 7.52 -44.84 19.48
CA PRO A 274 8.37 -44.43 18.34
C PRO A 274 9.72 -45.16 18.27
N PRO A 275 10.42 -45.14 17.10
CA PRO A 275 11.86 -45.34 17.05
C PRO A 275 12.61 -44.02 16.84
N THR A 276 13.60 -43.81 17.70
CA THR A 276 14.72 -42.89 17.54
C THR A 276 15.70 -43.41 16.50
N ASP A 277 16.09 -42.58 15.54
CA ASP A 277 17.38 -42.71 14.85
C ASP A 277 18.02 -41.32 14.72
N THR A 278 19.31 -41.26 15.06
CA THR A 278 20.17 -40.09 14.86
C THR A 278 20.74 -40.14 13.44
N PRO A 279 20.79 -39.03 12.69
CA PRO A 279 21.20 -39.05 11.28
C PRO A 279 22.74 -39.05 11.12
N PRO A 280 23.29 -39.71 10.08
CA PRO A 280 24.68 -39.52 9.65
C PRO A 280 24.84 -38.22 8.84
N PRO A 281 26.06 -37.65 8.70
CA PRO A 281 26.26 -36.30 8.17
C PRO A 281 26.43 -36.21 6.64
N THR A 282 26.15 -35.01 6.13
CA THR A 282 26.49 -34.38 4.83
C THR A 282 25.91 -34.95 3.54
N THR A 283 24.70 -34.49 3.20
CA THR A 283 24.46 -34.00 1.82
C THR A 283 24.31 -32.49 1.91
N ASP A 284 25.40 -31.78 1.60
CA ASP A 284 25.55 -30.31 1.58
C ASP A 284 24.74 -29.64 0.43
N LYS A 285 23.76 -30.36 -0.12
CA LYS A 285 22.98 -29.96 -1.29
C LYS A 285 21.53 -30.43 -1.16
N LEU A 286 20.60 -29.51 -1.32
CA LEU A 286 19.16 -29.74 -1.37
C LEU A 286 18.68 -29.32 -2.77
N ASP A 287 18.32 -30.30 -3.59
CA ASP A 287 17.90 -30.08 -4.98
C ASP A 287 16.37 -30.24 -5.10
N GLY A 288 15.74 -29.29 -5.80
CA GLY A 288 14.36 -29.34 -6.26
C GLY A 288 14.20 -30.05 -7.60
N THR A 289 13.10 -29.76 -8.27
CA THR A 289 12.63 -30.35 -9.52
C THR A 289 12.50 -29.28 -10.60
N SER A 290 11.88 -29.55 -11.75
CA SER A 290 11.61 -28.50 -12.74
C SER A 290 10.27 -27.78 -12.52
N GLY A 291 9.64 -27.99 -11.37
CA GLY A 291 8.37 -27.36 -10.98
C GLY A 291 8.57 -26.52 -9.71
N ALA A 292 7.51 -25.88 -9.22
CA ALA A 292 7.58 -25.07 -8.01
C ALA A 292 7.87 -25.95 -6.78
N ASP A 293 8.96 -25.67 -6.09
CA ASP A 293 9.46 -26.41 -4.94
C ASP A 293 9.55 -25.56 -3.67
N VAL A 294 9.42 -26.23 -2.52
CA VAL A 294 9.69 -25.64 -1.20
C VAL A 294 10.91 -26.31 -0.59
N LEU A 295 12.02 -25.60 -0.56
CA LEU A 295 13.30 -26.10 -0.09
C LEU A 295 13.55 -25.62 1.34
N ARG A 296 13.50 -26.56 2.30
CA ARG A 296 13.72 -26.30 3.72
C ARG A 296 14.42 -27.47 4.40
N ALA A 297 15.56 -27.22 5.03
CA ALA A 297 16.30 -28.18 5.85
C ALA A 297 17.03 -27.46 7.00
N THR A 298 17.45 -28.22 8.03
CA THR A 298 18.17 -27.66 9.19
C THR A 298 19.67 -27.87 9.10
N GLY A 299 20.45 -26.82 9.34
CA GLY A 299 21.91 -26.87 9.17
C GLY A 299 22.32 -26.28 7.81
N ALA A 300 23.62 -26.26 7.51
CA ALA A 300 24.12 -25.60 6.29
C ALA A 300 23.90 -26.47 5.04
N HIS A 301 23.32 -25.87 3.99
CA HIS A 301 23.06 -26.52 2.70
C HIS A 301 23.24 -25.57 1.52
N THR A 302 23.65 -26.11 0.37
CA THR A 302 23.44 -25.46 -0.93
C THR A 302 22.06 -25.85 -1.47
N MET A 303 21.15 -24.90 -1.66
CA MET A 303 19.81 -25.16 -2.18
C MET A 303 19.71 -24.72 -3.65
N ALA A 304 19.17 -25.58 -4.51
CA ALA A 304 18.90 -25.28 -5.92
C ALA A 304 17.55 -25.87 -6.30
N GLY A 305 16.58 -25.04 -6.64
CA GLY A 305 15.23 -25.47 -6.99
C GLY A 305 15.15 -25.94 -8.43
N HIS A 306 16.00 -25.41 -9.31
CA HIS A 306 16.02 -25.66 -10.74
C HIS A 306 14.94 -24.87 -11.47
N GLY A 307 13.99 -25.49 -12.20
CA GLY A 307 12.98 -24.71 -12.93
C GLY A 307 11.72 -24.61 -12.08
N GLY A 308 10.86 -23.62 -12.30
CA GLY A 308 9.70 -23.40 -11.45
C GLY A 308 9.85 -22.13 -10.62
N ASN A 309 8.82 -21.82 -9.84
CA ASN A 309 8.84 -20.69 -8.91
C ASN A 309 9.03 -21.26 -7.51
N ASP A 310 10.23 -21.11 -6.95
CA ASP A 310 10.65 -21.85 -5.77
C ASP A 310 10.70 -20.98 -4.51
N ASP A 311 10.45 -21.61 -3.35
CA ASP A 311 10.59 -21.02 -2.03
C ASP A 311 11.76 -21.67 -1.26
N TYR A 312 12.80 -20.89 -1.00
CA TYR A 312 13.97 -21.30 -0.22
C TYR A 312 13.85 -20.79 1.21
N TYR A 313 13.90 -21.69 2.19
CA TYR A 313 13.92 -21.33 3.61
C TYR A 313 15.32 -21.46 4.17
N VAL A 314 15.94 -20.31 4.47
CA VAL A 314 17.28 -20.21 5.06
C VAL A 314 17.17 -20.14 6.58
N ASP A 315 17.76 -21.13 7.26
CA ASP A 315 17.81 -21.17 8.73
C ASP A 315 19.24 -21.13 9.29
N ASN A 316 20.24 -21.28 8.42
CA ASN A 316 21.63 -21.32 8.78
C ASN A 316 22.44 -20.30 7.95
N VAL A 317 23.37 -19.60 8.60
CA VAL A 317 24.27 -18.66 7.91
C VAL A 317 25.19 -19.33 6.89
N GLY A 318 25.35 -20.66 6.95
CA GLY A 318 26.07 -21.45 5.97
C GLY A 318 25.24 -21.86 4.75
N ASP A 319 23.95 -21.55 4.71
CA ASP A 319 23.10 -21.88 3.56
C ASP A 319 23.47 -21.05 2.33
N LYS A 320 23.30 -21.63 1.14
CA LYS A 320 23.55 -20.96 -0.13
C LYS A 320 22.46 -21.29 -1.14
N VAL A 321 21.71 -20.28 -1.58
CA VAL A 321 20.72 -20.43 -2.64
C VAL A 321 21.36 -20.17 -4.01
N VAL A 322 21.18 -21.11 -4.93
CA VAL A 322 21.73 -21.06 -6.30
C VAL A 322 20.58 -21.23 -7.27
N GLU A 323 20.30 -20.17 -8.03
CA GLU A 323 19.25 -20.16 -9.04
C GLU A 323 19.75 -19.54 -10.36
N SER A 324 19.41 -20.15 -11.49
CA SER A 324 19.86 -19.67 -12.80
C SER A 324 18.80 -18.83 -13.49
N SER A 325 19.24 -17.95 -14.39
CA SER A 325 18.34 -17.06 -15.12
C SER A 325 17.29 -17.82 -15.94
N GLY A 326 16.04 -17.33 -15.92
CA GLY A 326 14.95 -17.84 -16.75
C GLY A 326 14.36 -19.16 -16.23
N GLN A 327 14.59 -19.47 -14.96
CA GLN A 327 14.08 -20.68 -14.33
C GLN A 327 12.75 -20.48 -13.61
N GLY A 328 12.41 -19.27 -13.19
CA GLY A 328 11.06 -18.89 -12.76
C GLY A 328 11.09 -17.57 -12.01
N GLN A 329 10.20 -17.44 -11.02
CA GLN A 329 10.21 -16.37 -10.02
C GLN A 329 10.36 -16.96 -8.63
N ASP A 330 11.50 -16.69 -8.02
CA ASP A 330 12.04 -17.41 -6.89
C ASP A 330 12.16 -16.51 -5.66
N ARG A 331 11.95 -17.10 -4.49
CA ARG A 331 11.84 -16.37 -3.22
C ARG A 331 12.69 -17.02 -2.15
N VAL A 332 13.49 -16.20 -1.47
CA VAL A 332 14.28 -16.61 -0.31
C VAL A 332 13.64 -16.05 0.94
N TRP A 333 13.26 -16.92 1.88
CA TRP A 333 12.75 -16.57 3.20
C TRP A 333 13.77 -16.95 4.26
N THR A 334 14.34 -15.97 4.95
CA THR A 334 15.42 -16.22 5.92
C THR A 334 14.98 -15.98 7.38
N ALA A 335 15.48 -16.81 8.29
CA ALA A 335 15.38 -16.61 9.74
C ALA A 335 16.69 -16.06 10.36
N VAL A 336 17.73 -15.88 9.54
CA VAL A 336 19.05 -15.36 9.91
C VAL A 336 19.48 -14.24 8.96
N SER A 337 20.51 -13.47 9.31
CA SER A 337 21.07 -12.51 8.36
C SER A 337 21.58 -13.24 7.12
N TYR A 338 21.25 -12.74 5.93
CA TYR A 338 21.49 -13.44 4.67
C TYR A 338 21.87 -12.50 3.52
N ALA A 339 22.76 -12.98 2.66
CA ALA A 339 23.16 -12.31 1.44
C ALA A 339 22.94 -13.25 0.25
N LEU A 340 22.28 -12.76 -0.79
CA LEU A 340 22.15 -13.51 -2.04
C LEU A 340 23.53 -13.73 -2.67
N SER A 341 23.71 -14.90 -3.27
CA SER A 341 24.90 -15.15 -4.07
C SER A 341 24.84 -14.34 -5.36
N ALA A 342 25.99 -13.84 -5.79
CA ALA A 342 26.12 -13.22 -7.12
C ALA A 342 25.71 -14.23 -8.21
N GLY A 343 24.96 -13.75 -9.20
CA GLY A 343 24.43 -14.54 -10.30
C GLY A 343 23.14 -15.29 -9.99
N SER A 344 22.73 -15.41 -8.72
CA SER A 344 21.49 -16.12 -8.36
C SER A 344 20.27 -15.31 -8.78
N SER A 345 19.44 -15.87 -9.65
CA SER A 345 18.22 -15.22 -10.15
C SER A 345 17.07 -15.34 -9.16
N ILE A 346 17.15 -14.57 -8.07
CA ILE A 346 16.11 -14.50 -7.02
C ILE A 346 15.41 -13.14 -7.11
N GLU A 347 14.08 -13.15 -7.16
CA GLU A 347 13.25 -11.95 -7.27
C GLU A 347 12.85 -11.39 -5.89
N VAL A 348 12.70 -12.25 -4.87
CA VAL A 348 12.30 -11.83 -3.52
C VAL A 348 13.26 -12.36 -2.46
N LEU A 349 13.77 -11.45 -1.62
CA LEU A 349 14.50 -11.79 -0.39
C LEU A 349 13.72 -11.26 0.81
N GLY A 350 13.12 -12.13 1.61
CA GLY A 350 12.31 -11.73 2.76
C GLY A 350 12.75 -12.41 4.05
N THR A 351 12.37 -11.85 5.19
CA THR A 351 12.42 -12.62 6.45
C THR A 351 11.23 -13.56 6.57
N THR A 352 11.38 -14.63 7.34
CA THR A 352 10.28 -15.60 7.59
C THR A 352 9.16 -15.06 8.48
N LYS A 353 9.32 -13.87 9.07
CA LYS A 353 8.37 -13.31 10.03
C LYS A 353 8.48 -11.77 10.10
N ASP A 354 7.60 -11.10 9.38
CA ASP A 354 7.51 -9.63 9.32
C ASP A 354 7.38 -8.98 10.71
N ALA A 355 6.61 -9.57 11.63
CA ALA A 355 6.45 -9.06 12.99
C ALA A 355 7.59 -9.49 13.96
N GLY A 356 8.63 -10.15 13.45
CA GLY A 356 9.80 -10.54 14.24
C GLY A 356 10.63 -9.31 14.61
N THR A 357 11.07 -9.19 15.86
CA THR A 357 11.83 -8.02 16.34
C THR A 357 13.33 -8.27 16.45
N THR A 358 13.80 -9.45 16.01
CA THR A 358 15.23 -9.77 15.98
C THR A 358 15.84 -9.17 14.74
N ALA A 359 16.88 -8.36 14.92
CA ALA A 359 17.66 -7.79 13.83
C ALA A 359 18.16 -8.88 12.88
N ILE A 360 17.73 -8.79 11.62
CA ILE A 360 18.14 -9.67 10.52
C ILE A 360 18.59 -8.78 9.37
N ASN A 361 19.86 -8.87 8.98
CA ASN A 361 20.39 -8.09 7.88
C ASN A 361 20.20 -8.83 6.56
N LEU A 362 19.79 -8.11 5.52
CA LEU A 362 19.51 -8.64 4.19
C LEU A 362 20.40 -7.94 3.17
N THR A 363 20.98 -8.70 2.25
CA THR A 363 21.76 -8.15 1.13
C THR A 363 21.33 -8.83 -0.16
N GLY A 364 20.86 -8.05 -1.12
CA GLY A 364 20.54 -8.53 -2.47
C GLY A 364 21.81 -8.79 -3.28
N ASN A 365 21.67 -8.85 -4.60
CA ASN A 365 22.79 -9.07 -5.51
C ASN A 365 22.76 -8.10 -6.70
N GLU A 366 23.35 -8.43 -7.84
CA GLU A 366 23.41 -7.51 -8.98
C GLU A 366 22.11 -7.40 -9.81
N LEU A 367 21.10 -8.20 -9.50
CA LEU A 367 19.80 -8.22 -10.17
C LEU A 367 18.78 -7.38 -9.38
N ALA A 368 17.60 -7.14 -9.96
CA ALA A 368 16.55 -6.41 -9.25
C ALA A 368 15.78 -7.33 -8.28
N GLN A 369 15.71 -6.95 -7.02
CA GLN A 369 15.00 -7.66 -5.96
C GLN A 369 13.87 -6.84 -5.32
N THR A 370 12.90 -7.56 -4.74
CA THR A 370 12.09 -7.05 -3.64
C THR A 370 12.64 -7.60 -2.33
N ILE A 371 13.14 -6.74 -1.45
CA ILE A 371 13.77 -7.09 -0.18
C ILE A 371 12.88 -6.66 1.00
N GLN A 372 12.52 -7.60 1.86
CA GLN A 372 11.58 -7.41 2.97
C GLN A 372 12.19 -7.83 4.31
N GLY A 373 12.42 -6.88 5.21
CA GLY A 373 12.92 -7.06 6.56
C GLY A 373 11.90 -7.65 7.53
N ASN A 374 12.02 -7.28 8.80
CA ASN A 374 11.09 -7.58 9.87
C ASN A 374 11.01 -6.40 10.84
N ALA A 375 10.12 -6.46 11.82
CA ALA A 375 9.93 -5.44 12.86
C ALA A 375 11.14 -5.21 13.81
N GLY A 376 12.33 -5.70 13.49
CA GLY A 376 13.58 -5.48 14.21
C GLY A 376 14.49 -4.54 13.43
N ALA A 377 15.49 -3.94 14.09
CA ALA A 377 16.42 -3.04 13.41
C ALA A 377 17.30 -3.80 12.39
N ASN A 378 16.95 -3.71 11.12
CA ASN A 378 17.58 -4.37 10.00
C ASN A 378 18.61 -3.47 9.30
N ILE A 379 19.63 -4.10 8.72
CA ILE A 379 20.41 -3.50 7.64
C ILE A 379 19.96 -4.16 6.34
N ILE A 380 19.40 -3.38 5.43
CA ILE A 380 18.93 -3.83 4.12
C ILE A 380 19.80 -3.17 3.05
N ASN A 381 20.54 -3.98 2.30
CA ASN A 381 21.36 -3.53 1.19
C ASN A 381 20.80 -4.10 -0.11
N GLY A 382 20.38 -3.23 -1.04
CA GLY A 382 19.88 -3.64 -2.35
C GLY A 382 20.88 -4.49 -3.11
N GLY A 383 22.15 -4.08 -3.06
CA GLY A 383 23.10 -4.51 -4.07
C GLY A 383 22.85 -3.73 -5.36
N GLY A 384 23.20 -4.32 -6.50
CA GLY A 384 22.92 -3.71 -7.81
C GLY A 384 21.44 -3.84 -8.18
N GLY A 385 21.13 -3.79 -9.49
CA GLY A 385 19.74 -3.91 -9.92
C GLY A 385 18.90 -2.67 -9.57
N ALA A 386 17.58 -2.77 -9.63
CA ALA A 386 16.68 -1.68 -9.24
C ALA A 386 15.69 -2.23 -8.22
N ASP A 387 16.00 -2.03 -6.95
CA ASP A 387 15.39 -2.79 -5.86
C ASP A 387 14.19 -2.10 -5.23
N LYS A 388 13.34 -2.89 -4.58
CA LYS A 388 12.32 -2.40 -3.64
C LYS A 388 12.65 -2.90 -2.26
N MET A 389 12.86 -2.01 -1.30
CA MET A 389 13.29 -2.36 0.05
C MET A 389 12.29 -1.84 1.08
N SER A 390 11.87 -2.71 2.01
CA SER A 390 11.02 -2.37 3.16
C SER A 390 11.48 -3.14 4.39
N GLY A 391 11.62 -2.47 5.53
CA GLY A 391 12.06 -3.05 6.79
C GLY A 391 10.90 -3.40 7.72
N PHE A 392 9.77 -2.70 7.58
CA PHE A 392 8.64 -2.76 8.52
C PHE A 392 8.99 -2.01 9.81
N GLY A 393 8.67 -2.57 10.99
CA GLY A 393 8.99 -1.89 12.23
C GLY A 393 10.49 -1.90 12.56
N GLY A 394 10.93 -1.09 13.51
CA GLY A 394 12.34 -1.08 13.91
C GLY A 394 13.04 0.18 13.40
N ASN A 395 14.35 0.31 13.63
CA ASN A 395 15.11 1.44 13.10
C ASN A 395 16.10 0.88 12.09
N ASP A 396 15.81 1.06 10.81
CA ASP A 396 16.46 0.34 9.72
C ASP A 396 17.47 1.20 8.98
N ASP A 397 18.50 0.55 8.45
CA ASP A 397 19.48 1.14 7.55
C ASP A 397 19.34 0.55 6.15
N TYR A 398 18.96 1.39 5.19
CA TYR A 398 18.88 1.05 3.77
C TYR A 398 20.12 1.52 3.03
N TYR A 399 20.71 0.64 2.23
CA TYR A 399 21.82 0.98 1.34
C TYR A 399 21.33 0.95 -0.11
N VAL A 400 21.43 2.11 -0.76
CA VAL A 400 21.00 2.35 -2.14
C VAL A 400 22.24 2.56 -3.01
N ASP A 401 22.36 1.79 -4.10
CA ASP A 401 23.47 1.95 -5.04
C ASP A 401 23.03 2.12 -6.50
N HIS A 402 21.72 2.03 -6.75
CA HIS A 402 21.16 2.26 -8.06
C HIS A 402 20.01 3.28 -8.02
N ALA A 403 19.94 4.14 -9.05
CA ALA A 403 18.95 5.22 -9.11
C ALA A 403 17.50 4.71 -9.26
N GLY A 404 17.33 3.44 -9.61
CA GLY A 404 16.04 2.75 -9.69
C GLY A 404 15.56 2.15 -8.37
N ASP A 405 16.39 2.15 -7.33
CA ASP A 405 16.02 1.61 -6.02
C ASP A 405 14.88 2.41 -5.40
N ARG A 406 14.11 1.76 -4.54
CA ARG A 406 12.99 2.37 -3.83
C ARG A 406 12.93 1.84 -2.41
N VAL A 407 13.10 2.72 -1.45
CA VAL A 407 12.84 2.46 -0.03
C VAL A 407 11.39 2.80 0.28
N ILE A 408 10.70 1.90 0.98
CA ILE A 408 9.28 2.00 1.32
C ILE A 408 9.13 1.81 2.83
N GLU A 409 8.85 2.90 3.53
CA GLU A 409 8.63 2.89 4.99
C GLU A 409 7.37 3.67 5.38
N SER A 410 6.60 3.13 6.33
CA SER A 410 5.33 3.74 6.76
C SER A 410 5.50 4.53 8.07
N ALA A 411 4.64 5.53 8.25
CA ALA A 411 4.67 6.37 9.45
C ALA A 411 4.51 5.55 10.74
N GLY A 412 5.36 5.83 11.72
CA GLY A 412 5.32 5.19 13.04
C GLY A 412 5.93 3.79 13.11
N GLN A 413 6.67 3.38 12.07
CA GLN A 413 7.38 2.11 12.05
C GLN A 413 8.82 2.20 12.60
N GLY A 414 9.44 3.38 12.62
CA GLY A 414 10.84 3.46 12.97
C GLY A 414 11.45 4.84 13.07
N GLN A 415 12.78 4.85 13.20
CA GLN A 415 13.65 5.94 12.78
C GLN A 415 14.66 5.38 11.78
N ASP A 416 14.38 5.62 10.53
CA ASP A 416 14.94 4.90 9.40
C ASP A 416 15.90 5.79 8.60
N ARG A 417 16.91 5.15 8.02
CA ARG A 417 18.04 5.85 7.40
C ARG A 417 18.33 5.26 6.04
N VAL A 418 18.47 6.13 5.05
CA VAL A 418 18.91 5.77 3.70
C VAL A 418 20.32 6.27 3.48
N TRP A 419 21.22 5.36 3.12
CA TRP A 419 22.60 5.62 2.75
C TRP A 419 22.80 5.32 1.27
N THR A 420 23.03 6.36 0.47
CA THR A 420 23.18 6.21 -0.98
C THR A 420 24.62 6.39 -1.46
N SER A 421 24.99 5.68 -2.53
CA SER A 421 26.23 5.91 -3.29
C SER A 421 26.01 6.59 -4.65
N VAL A 422 24.74 6.84 -5.01
CA VAL A 422 24.29 7.50 -6.23
C VAL A 422 23.35 8.67 -5.93
N SER A 423 23.06 9.50 -6.93
CA SER A 423 22.02 10.53 -6.77
C SER A 423 20.67 9.86 -6.52
N TYR A 424 19.94 10.32 -5.51
CA TYR A 424 18.75 9.63 -5.02
C TYR A 424 17.69 10.59 -4.51
N ALA A 425 16.43 10.23 -4.72
CA ALA A 425 15.26 10.95 -4.26
C ALA A 425 14.36 10.02 -3.45
N LEU A 426 13.92 10.46 -2.27
CA LEU A 426 12.95 9.71 -1.48
C LEU A 426 11.60 9.67 -2.21
N SER A 427 10.92 8.53 -2.10
CA SER A 427 9.53 8.43 -2.57
C SER A 427 8.61 9.25 -1.66
N SER A 428 7.58 9.86 -2.24
CA SER A 428 6.54 10.53 -1.45
C SER A 428 5.83 9.54 -0.54
N GLY A 429 5.50 9.95 0.67
CA GLY A 429 4.90 9.14 1.72
C GLY A 429 5.87 8.26 2.50
N SER A 430 7.11 8.09 2.03
CA SER A 430 8.10 7.24 2.71
C SER A 430 8.61 7.93 3.97
N SER A 431 8.38 7.31 5.12
CA SER A 431 8.76 7.85 6.43
C SER A 431 10.22 7.55 6.73
N ILE A 432 11.12 8.34 6.15
CA ILE A 432 12.58 8.26 6.35
C ILE A 432 13.06 9.52 7.07
N GLU A 433 13.80 9.37 8.17
CA GLU A 433 14.32 10.47 8.97
C GLU A 433 15.68 10.98 8.48
N VAL A 434 16.50 10.11 7.89
CA VAL A 434 17.85 10.47 7.42
C VAL A 434 18.09 10.00 5.99
N LEU A 435 18.49 10.92 5.12
CA LEU A 435 19.03 10.63 3.80
C LEU A 435 20.49 11.09 3.75
N GLY A 436 21.44 10.17 3.65
CA GLY A 436 22.86 10.48 3.65
C GLY A 436 23.61 9.78 2.52
N THR A 437 24.80 10.29 2.19
CA THR A 437 25.73 9.52 1.36
C THR A 437 26.47 8.47 2.20
N THR A 438 26.88 7.36 1.58
CA THR A 438 27.67 6.31 2.25
C THR A 438 29.09 6.75 2.64
N LYS A 439 29.57 7.89 2.11
CA LYS A 439 30.96 8.37 2.28
C LYS A 439 31.02 9.90 2.29
N ASP A 440 30.98 10.50 3.47
CA ASP A 440 31.04 11.95 3.67
C ASP A 440 32.27 12.60 3.00
N ALA A 441 33.42 11.93 2.99
CA ALA A 441 34.65 12.45 2.36
C ALA A 441 34.74 12.19 0.84
N GLY A 442 33.76 11.53 0.23
CA GLY A 442 33.72 11.26 -1.20
C GLY A 442 33.55 12.54 -2.01
N THR A 443 34.26 12.69 -3.12
CA THR A 443 34.25 13.94 -3.92
C THR A 443 33.39 13.85 -5.19
N THR A 444 32.75 12.71 -5.44
CA THR A 444 31.79 12.53 -6.54
C THR A 444 30.53 13.31 -6.23
N ALA A 445 30.06 14.13 -7.17
CA ALA A 445 28.79 14.82 -7.06
C ALA A 445 27.63 13.80 -6.94
N ILE A 446 26.88 13.89 -5.85
CA ILE A 446 25.70 13.08 -5.55
C ILE A 446 24.57 14.02 -5.16
N ASN A 447 23.49 14.03 -5.92
CA ASN A 447 22.33 14.87 -5.64
C ASN A 447 21.35 14.14 -4.74
N LEU A 448 20.81 14.84 -3.74
CA LEU A 448 19.90 14.28 -2.75
C LEU A 448 18.61 15.09 -2.74
N THR A 449 17.48 14.39 -2.80
CA THR A 449 16.15 15.01 -2.72
C THR A 449 15.33 14.30 -1.65
N GLY A 450 14.87 15.04 -0.64
CA GLY A 450 13.94 14.55 0.37
C GLY A 450 12.52 14.42 -0.17
N ASN A 451 11.53 14.41 0.73
CA ASN A 451 10.11 14.34 0.36
C ASN A 451 9.28 15.37 1.15
N GLU A 452 7.99 15.12 1.38
CA GLU A 452 7.13 16.07 2.09
C GLU A 452 7.27 16.06 3.64
N LEU A 453 8.08 15.15 4.18
CA LEU A 453 8.31 14.99 5.62
C LEU A 453 9.60 15.69 6.06
N ALA A 454 9.84 15.80 7.37
CA ALA A 454 11.07 16.40 7.89
C ALA A 454 12.23 15.40 7.85
N GLN A 455 13.32 15.74 7.15
CA GLN A 455 14.53 14.94 7.02
C GLN A 455 15.79 15.61 7.57
N THR A 456 16.78 14.80 7.91
CA THR A 456 18.18 15.20 7.93
C THR A 456 18.87 14.70 6.66
N ILE A 457 19.27 15.62 5.79
CA ILE A 457 19.93 15.33 4.51
C ILE A 457 21.43 15.68 4.58
N GLN A 458 22.28 14.71 4.25
CA GLN A 458 23.74 14.79 4.37
C GLN A 458 24.43 14.41 3.05
N GLY A 459 25.06 15.38 2.39
CA GLY A 459 25.83 15.22 1.15
C GLY A 459 27.19 14.52 1.35
N ASN A 460 28.18 14.90 0.54
CA ASN A 460 29.56 14.45 0.64
C ASN A 460 30.54 15.58 0.29
N ALA A 461 31.83 15.32 0.18
CA ALA A 461 32.80 16.34 -0.18
C ALA A 461 32.76 16.78 -1.67
N GLY A 462 31.86 16.21 -2.48
CA GLY A 462 31.62 16.56 -3.89
C GLY A 462 30.70 17.77 -4.03
N ALA A 463 30.48 18.25 -5.25
CA ALA A 463 29.53 19.34 -5.50
C ALA A 463 28.10 18.77 -5.57
N ASN A 464 27.36 18.83 -4.48
CA ASN A 464 26.03 18.23 -4.36
C ASN A 464 24.92 19.24 -4.72
N VAL A 465 23.81 18.75 -5.27
CA VAL A 465 22.53 19.46 -5.25
C VAL A 465 21.66 18.82 -4.17
N ILE A 466 21.25 19.60 -3.18
CA ILE A 466 20.48 19.15 -2.02
C ILE A 466 19.14 19.88 -2.02
N ASN A 467 18.05 19.11 -2.11
CA ASN A 467 16.69 19.61 -2.00
C ASN A 467 16.01 18.93 -0.82
N GLY A 468 15.54 19.71 0.16
CA GLY A 468 14.78 19.21 1.31
C GLY A 468 13.43 18.64 0.90
N GLY A 469 12.73 19.33 0.01
CA GLY A 469 11.34 19.03 -0.32
C GLY A 469 10.41 19.89 0.52
N GLY A 470 9.44 19.28 1.19
CA GLY A 470 8.63 19.96 2.21
C GLY A 470 9.12 19.57 3.61
N GLY A 471 8.42 19.99 4.66
CA GLY A 471 8.82 19.66 6.03
C GLY A 471 9.97 20.52 6.54
N VAL A 472 10.40 20.32 7.78
CA VAL A 472 11.44 21.15 8.40
C VAL A 472 12.76 20.39 8.37
N ASP A 473 13.59 20.68 7.39
CA ASP A 473 14.78 19.86 7.12
C ASP A 473 16.06 20.37 7.78
N LYS A 474 17.02 19.46 7.94
CA LYS A 474 18.43 19.79 8.23
C LYS A 474 19.29 19.38 7.06
N LEU A 475 19.87 20.35 6.38
CA LEU A 475 20.64 20.14 5.14
C LEU A 475 22.12 20.39 5.41
N SER A 476 22.98 19.47 4.98
CA SER A 476 24.44 19.59 5.10
C SER A 476 25.12 19.18 3.80
N GLY A 477 25.92 20.07 3.22
CA GLY A 477 26.65 19.81 1.97
C GLY A 477 28.02 19.18 2.17
N PHE A 478 28.62 19.38 3.34
CA PHE A 478 30.00 19.09 3.70
C PHE A 478 31.05 19.84 2.87
N GLY A 479 31.64 19.18 1.86
CA GLY A 479 32.76 19.75 1.10
C GLY A 479 32.24 20.55 -0.09
N GLY A 480 32.87 20.38 -1.26
CA GLY A 480 32.25 20.81 -2.51
C GLY A 480 31.90 22.28 -2.70
N ASN A 481 31.20 22.52 -3.82
CA ASN A 481 30.49 23.76 -4.13
C ASN A 481 29.02 23.38 -4.33
N ASP A 482 28.30 23.27 -3.23
CA ASP A 482 26.92 22.73 -3.23
C ASP A 482 25.86 23.75 -3.61
N ILE A 483 24.71 23.23 -4.04
CA ILE A 483 23.49 23.99 -4.29
C ILE A 483 22.40 23.48 -3.35
N PHE A 484 21.83 24.37 -2.54
CA PHE A 484 20.65 24.10 -1.73
C PHE A 484 19.41 24.64 -2.43
N VAL A 485 18.45 23.78 -2.73
CA VAL A 485 17.28 24.08 -3.56
C VAL A 485 16.05 24.36 -2.71
N PHE A 486 15.33 25.43 -3.04
CA PHE A 486 14.04 25.78 -2.46
C PHE A 486 13.02 25.94 -3.59
N ASN A 487 12.18 24.91 -3.76
CA ASN A 487 11.17 24.84 -4.82
C ASN A 487 9.79 24.34 -4.32
N SER A 488 9.57 24.40 -3.01
CA SER A 488 8.33 23.98 -2.34
C SER A 488 7.64 25.16 -1.67
N ALA A 489 6.37 24.98 -1.29
CA ALA A 489 5.56 26.04 -0.70
C ALA A 489 6.17 26.57 0.61
N LEU A 490 6.27 27.89 0.74
CA LEU A 490 6.83 28.54 1.93
C LEU A 490 5.83 28.48 3.11
N GLY A 491 6.36 28.42 4.34
CA GLY A 491 5.56 28.56 5.55
C GLY A 491 6.24 28.01 6.79
N ASN A 492 5.64 28.21 7.96
CA ASN A 492 6.24 27.81 9.25
C ASN A 492 6.51 26.31 9.38
N GLY A 493 5.86 25.47 8.58
CA GLY A 493 6.11 24.02 8.53
C GLY A 493 7.20 23.60 7.54
N ASN A 494 7.85 24.56 6.87
CA ASN A 494 8.85 24.34 5.82
C ASN A 494 9.98 25.39 5.93
N VAL A 495 10.69 25.37 7.06
CA VAL A 495 11.79 26.30 7.35
C VAL A 495 13.07 25.52 7.58
N ASP A 496 13.85 25.33 6.54
CA ASP A 496 15.01 24.43 6.59
C ASP A 496 16.18 25.05 7.34
N ARG A 497 17.08 24.18 7.83
CA ARG A 497 18.34 24.57 8.43
C ARG A 497 19.49 24.05 7.59
N ILE A 498 20.21 24.95 6.93
CA ILE A 498 21.49 24.61 6.29
C ILE A 498 22.60 24.74 7.34
N THR A 499 23.27 23.64 7.65
CA THR A 499 24.13 23.56 8.84
C THR A 499 25.56 24.08 8.60
N ASP A 500 26.06 23.98 7.36
CA ASP A 500 27.46 24.20 6.99
C ASP A 500 27.65 25.14 5.80
N PHE A 501 26.65 25.99 5.52
CA PHE A 501 26.68 26.92 4.39
C PHE A 501 27.94 27.78 4.36
N ASN A 502 28.68 27.72 3.25
CA ASN A 502 29.83 28.55 2.95
C ASN A 502 29.50 29.54 1.82
N PRO A 503 29.31 30.84 2.12
CA PRO A 503 28.91 31.85 1.12
C PRO A 503 29.90 32.05 -0.04
N SER A 504 31.15 31.60 0.12
CA SER A 504 32.17 31.69 -0.94
C SER A 504 32.13 30.54 -1.94
N LYS A 505 31.42 29.45 -1.60
CA LYS A 505 31.39 28.21 -2.39
C LYS A 505 29.98 27.79 -2.78
N ASN A 506 29.08 27.77 -1.80
CA ASN A 506 27.74 27.25 -1.98
C ASN A 506 26.81 28.27 -2.62
N LYS A 507 25.75 27.75 -3.24
CA LYS A 507 24.63 28.53 -3.78
C LYS A 507 23.31 28.10 -3.18
N ILE A 508 22.37 29.04 -3.18
CA ILE A 508 20.97 28.80 -2.88
C ILE A 508 20.20 29.00 -4.19
N HIS A 509 19.46 27.98 -4.58
CA HIS A 509 18.61 27.97 -5.76
C HIS A 509 17.17 28.22 -5.33
N LEU A 510 16.55 29.24 -5.92
CA LEU A 510 15.17 29.61 -5.69
C LEU A 510 14.35 29.33 -6.96
N ASP A 511 13.20 28.66 -6.82
CA ASP A 511 12.27 28.44 -7.92
C ASP A 511 11.38 29.67 -8.13
N ASP A 512 11.24 30.16 -9.37
CA ASP A 512 10.52 31.40 -9.66
C ASP A 512 9.01 31.31 -9.41
N ALA A 513 8.43 30.11 -9.43
CA ALA A 513 7.02 29.90 -9.10
C ALA A 513 6.75 30.05 -7.60
N ILE A 514 7.74 29.77 -6.75
CA ILE A 514 7.66 29.93 -5.29
C ILE A 514 8.06 31.35 -4.89
N PHE A 515 9.15 31.86 -5.45
CA PHE A 515 9.72 33.17 -5.14
C PHE A 515 9.32 34.21 -6.19
N ALA A 516 8.00 34.35 -6.39
CA ALA A 516 7.41 35.17 -7.44
C ALA A 516 7.88 36.64 -7.38
N GLY A 517 8.21 37.21 -8.54
CA GLY A 517 8.67 38.60 -8.65
C GLY A 517 10.20 38.74 -8.72
N LEU A 518 10.95 37.70 -8.36
CA LEU A 518 12.38 37.66 -8.62
C LEU A 518 12.69 37.48 -10.11
N LYS A 519 13.80 38.06 -10.56
CA LYS A 519 14.29 37.90 -11.93
C LYS A 519 15.07 36.59 -12.06
N LEU A 520 14.82 35.86 -13.14
CA LEU A 520 15.58 34.66 -13.51
C LEU A 520 17.08 34.96 -13.65
N GLY A 521 17.91 34.00 -13.26
CA GLY A 521 19.37 34.08 -13.24
C GLY A 521 19.94 34.45 -11.86
N THR A 522 21.15 35.00 -11.82
CA THR A 522 21.77 35.43 -10.56
C THR A 522 20.94 36.53 -9.91
N LEU A 523 20.70 36.41 -8.59
CA LEU A 523 19.96 37.43 -7.85
C LEU A 523 20.68 38.78 -7.91
N THR A 524 19.94 39.83 -8.27
CA THR A 524 20.49 41.19 -8.32
C THR A 524 20.71 41.75 -6.92
N SER A 525 21.71 42.62 -6.75
CA SER A 525 21.95 43.31 -5.47
C SER A 525 20.72 44.05 -4.96
N ASP A 526 19.94 44.63 -5.87
CA ASP A 526 18.73 45.40 -5.54
C ASP A 526 17.60 44.52 -4.99
N ALA A 527 17.69 43.19 -5.15
CA ALA A 527 16.69 42.24 -4.66
C ALA A 527 17.08 41.58 -3.33
N PHE A 528 18.22 41.98 -2.76
CA PHE A 528 18.81 41.35 -1.58
C PHE A 528 19.20 42.38 -0.53
N PHE A 529 18.78 42.14 0.71
CA PHE A 529 19.20 42.94 1.84
C PHE A 529 19.71 42.10 3.01
N ALA A 530 20.85 42.52 3.57
CA ALA A 530 21.40 41.95 4.79
C ALA A 530 20.93 42.78 6.01
N GLY A 531 19.89 42.32 6.69
CA GLY A 531 19.27 42.99 7.83
C GLY A 531 18.15 42.17 8.46
N SER A 532 17.39 42.78 9.37
CA SER A 532 16.28 42.10 10.06
C SER A 532 14.96 42.10 9.30
N ALA A 533 14.82 42.98 8.31
CA ALA A 533 13.66 43.14 7.43
C ALA A 533 14.10 43.87 6.15
N ALA A 534 13.24 43.89 5.11
CA ALA A 534 13.47 44.65 3.88
C ALA A 534 13.81 46.13 4.18
N HIS A 535 14.77 46.68 3.44
CA HIS A 535 15.16 48.08 3.56
C HIS A 535 14.33 48.98 2.65
N ASP A 536 14.06 48.53 1.43
CA ASP A 536 13.20 49.20 0.47
C ASP A 536 12.34 48.21 -0.34
N SER A 537 11.47 48.75 -1.20
CA SER A 537 10.47 48.01 -1.98
C SER A 537 11.05 46.98 -2.97
N ALA A 538 12.36 47.00 -3.24
CA ALA A 538 13.00 46.06 -4.15
C ALA A 538 13.57 44.84 -3.42
N ASP A 539 13.75 44.90 -2.10
CA ASP A 539 14.34 43.81 -1.33
C ASP A 539 13.36 42.65 -1.15
N HIS A 540 13.62 41.56 -1.85
CA HIS A 540 12.79 40.37 -1.81
C HIS A 540 13.44 39.23 -1.00
N ILE A 541 14.77 39.16 -0.95
CA ILE A 541 15.51 38.18 -0.14
C ILE A 541 16.22 38.90 1.00
N ILE A 542 15.85 38.57 2.24
CA ILE A 542 16.37 39.17 3.45
C ILE A 542 17.21 38.14 4.19
N TYR A 543 18.45 38.52 4.54
CA TYR A 543 19.32 37.73 5.41
C TYR A 543 19.60 38.44 6.73
N ASN A 544 19.17 37.86 7.85
CA ASN A 544 19.49 38.36 9.19
C ASN A 544 20.75 37.67 9.71
N SER A 545 21.90 38.35 9.63
CA SER A 545 23.18 37.80 10.10
C SER A 545 23.24 37.50 11.60
N SER A 546 22.37 38.09 12.41
CA SER A 546 22.36 37.88 13.86
C SER A 546 21.70 36.57 14.25
N THR A 547 20.70 36.13 13.48
CA THR A 547 19.93 34.90 13.73
C THR A 547 20.21 33.80 12.71
N GLY A 548 20.78 34.15 11.56
CA GLY A 548 20.95 33.26 10.41
C GLY A 548 19.70 33.14 9.52
N ALA A 549 18.59 33.83 9.84
CA ALA A 549 17.33 33.68 9.12
C ALA A 549 17.43 34.18 7.67
N LEU A 550 16.88 33.40 6.74
CA LEU A 550 16.61 33.77 5.36
C LEU A 550 15.10 33.86 5.15
N SER A 551 14.65 35.02 4.68
CA SER A 551 13.25 35.32 4.48
C SER A 551 12.98 35.85 3.09
N PHE A 552 11.79 35.53 2.58
CA PHE A 552 11.24 36.07 1.36
C PHE A 552 10.18 37.12 1.69
N ASP A 553 10.36 38.31 1.17
CA ASP A 553 9.36 39.37 1.17
C ASP A 553 8.73 39.45 -0.22
N SER A 554 7.47 39.01 -0.35
CA SER A 554 6.82 38.87 -1.64
C SER A 554 6.36 40.20 -2.25
N ASP A 555 6.14 41.24 -1.44
CA ASP A 555 5.76 42.58 -1.92
C ASP A 555 6.92 43.57 -1.87
N GLY A 556 8.00 43.24 -1.14
CA GLY A 556 9.19 44.06 -0.95
C GLY A 556 8.93 45.29 -0.08
N ILE A 557 7.69 45.59 0.28
CA ILE A 557 7.33 46.81 1.02
C ILE A 557 7.60 46.54 2.50
N GLY A 558 8.70 47.08 3.00
CA GLY A 558 9.06 47.03 4.43
C GLY A 558 7.85 47.32 5.34
N GLY A 559 7.33 46.26 5.98
CA GLY A 559 6.10 46.30 6.76
C GLY A 559 5.16 45.10 6.59
N ALA A 560 5.25 44.34 5.48
CA ALA A 560 4.60 43.03 5.36
C ALA A 560 5.35 41.94 6.15
N SER A 561 4.65 40.88 6.55
CA SER A 561 5.29 39.74 7.23
C SER A 561 6.11 38.92 6.23
N GLN A 562 7.41 39.18 6.15
CA GLN A 562 8.35 38.33 5.43
C GLN A 562 8.21 36.86 5.87
N THR A 563 8.23 35.94 4.92
CA THR A 563 8.13 34.50 5.21
C THR A 563 9.53 33.93 5.30
N GLN A 564 9.91 33.46 6.50
CA GLN A 564 11.16 32.74 6.66
C GLN A 564 11.07 31.39 5.94
N PHE A 565 12.09 31.04 5.16
CA PHE A 565 12.16 29.77 4.43
C PHE A 565 13.39 28.95 4.79
N ALA A 566 14.44 29.58 5.35
CA ALA A 566 15.61 28.86 5.82
C ALA A 566 16.32 29.55 6.98
N THR A 567 17.25 28.83 7.59
CA THR A 567 18.19 29.31 8.60
C THR A 567 19.59 28.81 8.28
N LEU A 568 20.56 29.72 8.28
CA LEU A 568 21.98 29.43 8.20
C LEU A 568 22.64 29.56 9.58
N SER A 569 23.92 29.22 9.68
CA SER A 569 24.72 29.62 10.83
C SER A 569 24.77 31.16 10.97
N PRO A 570 24.60 31.73 12.18
CA PRO A 570 24.73 33.17 12.38
C PRO A 570 26.14 33.70 12.06
N GLY A 571 26.23 34.96 11.66
CA GLY A 571 27.49 35.67 11.43
C GLY A 571 28.13 35.46 10.06
N LEU A 572 27.47 34.77 9.13
CA LEU A 572 27.98 34.60 7.76
C LEU A 572 27.88 35.90 6.96
N SER A 573 28.81 36.11 6.03
CA SER A 573 28.77 37.23 5.09
C SER A 573 28.09 36.79 3.79
N VAL A 574 26.76 36.78 3.78
CA VAL A 574 25.94 36.39 2.62
C VAL A 574 25.68 37.62 1.74
N THR A 575 25.72 37.44 0.42
CA THR A 575 25.42 38.49 -0.57
C THR A 575 24.46 37.93 -1.62
N ALA A 576 23.88 38.81 -2.45
CA ALA A 576 23.03 38.41 -3.58
C ALA A 576 23.69 37.36 -4.48
N GLY A 577 25.01 37.40 -4.64
CA GLY A 577 25.76 36.43 -5.44
C GLY A 577 25.66 34.99 -4.93
N ALA A 578 25.21 34.74 -3.71
CA ALA A 578 24.94 33.41 -3.19
C ALA A 578 23.66 32.78 -3.77
N PHE A 579 22.80 33.54 -4.43
CA PHE A 579 21.49 33.10 -4.89
C PHE A 579 21.37 33.12 -6.41
N PHE A 580 20.57 32.21 -6.95
CA PHE A 580 20.08 32.27 -8.32
C PHE A 580 18.66 31.73 -8.41
N VAL A 581 17.95 32.16 -9.45
CA VAL A 581 16.53 31.89 -9.68
C VAL A 581 16.37 31.20 -11.03
N THR A 582 15.55 30.16 -11.12
CA THR A 582 15.25 29.48 -12.39
C THR A 582 13.77 29.31 -12.64
#